data_AF-A0AAN0R601-F1
#
_entry.id   AF-A0AAN0R601-F1
#
_cell.length_a   1.000
_cell.length_b   1.000
_cell.length_c   1.000
_cell.angle_alpha   90.00
_cell.angle_beta   90.00
_cell.angle_gamma   90.00
#
_symmetry.space_group_name_H-M   'P 1'
#
loop_
_entity.id
_entity.type
_entity.pdbx_description
1 polymer ?
#
loop_
_entity_poly.entity_id
_entity_poly.type
_entity_poly.pdbx_seq_one_letter_code
_entity_poly.pdbx_strand_id
1 'polypeptide(L)'
;MRAILSLLLVVSLPLCAAPLHSQFLPPDDLSLRQEAPTGQQLLQVTDYSVVVGAQRQSDQQPIPITASLQMRLKGKPLSKGATIGQVLLTFDGEAGKSLKKPVYDEKTRTLSLNYPVSDYRVVMDLLRNETVYVQFLTYANGHVWADLHTGTVRTR
;
A
#
# COMPACT_ATOMS: atom_id res chain seq x y z
N MET A 1 39.65 -35.92 15.14
CA MET A 1 38.35 -35.31 15.51
C MET A 1 38.51 -33.85 15.93
N ARG A 2 38.73 -32.87 15.03
CA ARG A 2 38.67 -31.42 15.41
C ARG A 2 38.24 -30.45 14.30
N ALA A 3 37.95 -30.92 13.08
CA ALA A 3 37.67 -30.04 11.94
C ALA A 3 36.19 -29.98 11.50
N ILE A 4 35.27 -30.57 12.27
CA ILE A 4 33.83 -30.63 11.90
C ILE A 4 33.04 -29.48 12.57
N LEU A 5 33.58 -28.83 13.60
CA LEU A 5 32.83 -27.83 14.37
C LEU A 5 32.71 -26.47 13.66
N SER A 6 33.63 -26.13 12.75
CA SER A 6 33.68 -24.79 12.13
C SER A 6 32.70 -24.60 10.96
N LEU A 7 32.11 -25.67 10.43
CA LEU A 7 31.18 -25.61 9.31
C LEU A 7 29.71 -25.41 9.74
N LEU A 8 29.39 -25.61 11.03
CA LEU A 8 28.03 -25.51 11.55
C LEU A 8 27.63 -24.08 11.95
N LEU A 9 28.57 -23.12 12.01
CA LEU A 9 28.30 -21.76 12.49
C LEU A 9 27.85 -20.79 11.38
N VAL A 10 27.92 -21.17 10.10
CA VAL A 10 27.54 -20.29 8.96
C VAL A 10 26.06 -20.44 8.59
N VAL A 11 25.37 -21.46 9.12
CA VAL A 11 23.96 -21.76 8.79
C VAL A 11 22.97 -21.11 9.77
N SER A 12 23.44 -20.48 10.85
CA SER A 12 22.57 -19.85 11.87
C SER A 12 22.26 -18.38 11.61
N LEU A 13 22.53 -17.84 10.42
CA LEU A 13 21.99 -16.53 10.05
C LEU A 13 20.47 -16.63 10.04
N PRO A 14 19.75 -15.82 10.83
CA PRO A 14 18.30 -15.80 10.78
C PRO A 14 17.92 -15.37 9.36
N LEU A 15 17.43 -16.33 8.58
CA LEU A 15 16.80 -16.07 7.30
C LEU A 15 15.49 -15.32 7.62
N CYS A 16 15.57 -14.02 7.87
CA CYS A 16 14.38 -13.19 7.93
C CYS A 16 13.73 -13.31 6.56
N ALA A 17 12.56 -13.95 6.50
CA ALA A 17 11.81 -14.08 5.28
C ALA A 17 11.56 -12.67 4.72
N ALA A 18 11.95 -12.45 3.46
CA ALA A 18 11.67 -11.19 2.80
C ALA A 18 10.15 -10.94 2.79
N PRO A 19 9.70 -9.67 2.89
CA PRO A 19 8.29 -9.36 2.79
C PRO A 19 7.73 -9.92 1.47
N LEU A 20 6.50 -10.43 1.50
CA LEU A 20 5.80 -10.77 0.26
C LEU A 20 5.82 -9.53 -0.66
N HIS A 21 6.03 -9.73 -1.95
CA HIS A 21 6.03 -8.64 -2.95
C HIS A 21 7.11 -7.57 -2.71
N SER A 22 8.20 -7.91 -2.01
CA SER A 22 9.31 -6.98 -1.72
C SER A 22 9.98 -6.37 -2.94
N GLN A 23 9.88 -6.99 -4.12
CA GLN A 23 10.42 -6.47 -5.38
C GLN A 23 9.77 -5.15 -5.85
N PHE A 24 8.59 -4.80 -5.32
CA PHE A 24 7.88 -3.56 -5.66
C PHE A 24 8.21 -2.41 -4.70
N LEU A 25 9.02 -2.68 -3.67
CA LEU A 25 9.43 -1.64 -2.76
C LEU A 25 10.38 -0.65 -3.47
N PRO A 26 10.17 0.67 -3.32
CA PRO A 26 11.13 1.65 -3.82
C PRO A 26 12.47 1.52 -3.10
N PRO A 27 13.56 2.14 -3.60
CA PRO A 27 14.83 2.25 -2.88
C PRO A 27 14.67 2.84 -1.47
N ASP A 28 15.50 2.42 -0.51
CA ASP A 28 15.53 3.01 0.86
C ASP A 28 16.62 4.07 1.01
N ASP A 29 16.59 5.12 0.21
CA ASP A 29 17.71 6.07 0.15
C ASP A 29 18.02 6.76 1.48
N LEU A 30 17.03 6.82 2.38
CA LEU A 30 17.14 7.41 3.71
C LEU A 30 17.25 6.38 4.84
N SER A 31 17.41 5.09 4.52
CA SER A 31 17.50 3.99 5.50
C SER A 31 16.36 4.02 6.53
N LEU A 32 15.13 4.31 6.08
CA LEU A 32 13.95 4.39 6.96
C LEU A 32 13.42 3.00 7.33
N ARG A 33 13.76 1.98 6.55
CA ARG A 33 13.39 0.57 6.80
C ARG A 33 14.58 -0.11 7.49
N GLN A 34 14.83 0.30 8.74
CA GLN A 34 16.01 -0.12 9.49
C GLN A 34 16.04 -1.63 9.80
N GLU A 35 14.90 -2.32 9.73
CA GLU A 35 14.76 -3.76 10.01
C GLU A 35 13.65 -4.42 9.16
N ALA A 36 13.41 -5.72 9.40
CA ALA A 36 12.25 -6.41 8.85
C ALA A 36 10.93 -5.73 9.29
N PRO A 37 9.90 -5.68 8.42
CA PRO A 37 8.61 -5.14 8.80
C PRO A 37 8.04 -5.88 10.02
N THR A 38 7.51 -5.13 10.98
CA THR A 38 6.80 -5.67 12.15
C THR A 38 5.40 -6.16 11.79
N GLY A 39 4.84 -5.65 10.69
CA GLY A 39 3.54 -6.03 10.17
C GLY A 39 3.53 -6.01 8.66
N GLN A 40 2.87 -7.01 8.06
CA GLN A 40 2.63 -7.08 6.63
C GLN A 40 1.20 -7.49 6.32
N GLN A 41 0.52 -6.65 5.54
CA GLN A 41 -0.79 -6.94 4.98
C GLN A 41 -0.71 -6.90 3.45
N LEU A 42 -1.15 -7.95 2.79
CA LEU A 42 -1.23 -8.04 1.34
C LEU A 42 -2.65 -8.42 0.94
N LEU A 43 -3.26 -7.64 0.06
CA LEU A 43 -4.64 -7.80 -0.41
C LEU A 43 -4.62 -7.87 -1.94
N GLN A 44 -5.16 -8.95 -2.52
CA GLN A 44 -5.45 -8.99 -3.95
C GLN A 44 -6.81 -8.33 -4.21
N VAL A 45 -6.85 -7.29 -5.03
CA VAL A 45 -8.09 -6.58 -5.36
C VAL A 45 -9.00 -7.49 -6.18
N THR A 46 -10.26 -7.60 -5.75
CA THR A 46 -11.30 -8.37 -6.46
C THR A 46 -12.44 -7.47 -6.93
N ASP A 47 -12.69 -6.37 -6.22
CA ASP A 47 -13.81 -5.48 -6.47
C ASP A 47 -13.40 -4.03 -6.21
N TYR A 48 -13.97 -3.11 -6.98
CA TYR A 48 -13.81 -1.68 -6.72
C TYR A 48 -15.11 -0.92 -6.97
N SER A 49 -15.24 0.22 -6.30
CA SER A 49 -16.30 1.20 -6.54
C SER A 49 -15.71 2.60 -6.52
N VAL A 50 -16.33 3.52 -7.26
CA VAL A 50 -15.83 4.86 -7.49
C VAL A 50 -16.91 5.86 -7.11
N VAL A 51 -16.52 6.88 -6.35
CA VAL A 51 -17.38 8.01 -6.02
C VAL A 51 -16.74 9.26 -6.62
N VAL A 52 -17.48 9.89 -7.52
CA VAL A 52 -17.16 11.20 -8.07
C VAL A 52 -18.20 12.17 -7.53
N GLY A 53 -17.82 12.96 -6.54
CA GLY A 53 -18.70 13.89 -5.85
C GLY A 53 -18.31 15.33 -6.13
N ALA A 54 -19.30 16.21 -6.21
CA ALA A 54 -19.09 17.64 -6.08
C ALA A 54 -20.02 18.13 -4.97
N GLN A 55 -19.46 18.75 -3.93
CA GLN A 55 -20.24 19.32 -2.85
C GLN A 55 -20.14 20.84 -2.91
N ARG A 56 -21.30 21.48 -2.95
CA ARG A 56 -21.44 22.92 -2.75
C ARG A 56 -21.85 23.15 -1.30
N GLN A 57 -21.05 23.89 -0.54
CA GLN A 57 -21.50 24.37 0.77
C GLN A 57 -22.46 25.55 0.54
N SER A 58 -23.69 25.42 1.02
CA SER A 58 -24.76 26.41 0.76
C SER A 58 -24.52 27.76 1.44
N ASP A 59 -23.80 27.77 2.56
CA ASP A 59 -23.86 28.89 3.52
C ASP A 59 -22.52 29.63 3.73
N GLN A 60 -21.46 29.30 2.97
CA GLN A 60 -20.13 29.95 3.09
C GLN A 60 -19.79 30.79 1.85
N GLN A 61 -19.28 32.01 2.07
CA GLN A 61 -18.80 32.91 1.02
C GLN A 61 -17.34 33.30 1.29
N PRO A 62 -16.43 33.17 0.30
CA PRO A 62 -16.63 32.66 -1.06
C PRO A 62 -16.95 31.16 -1.11
N ILE A 63 -17.89 30.74 -1.97
CA ILE A 63 -18.36 29.35 -2.08
C ILE A 63 -17.20 28.41 -2.43
N PRO A 64 -16.71 27.56 -1.51
CA PRO A 64 -15.76 26.53 -1.85
C PRO A 64 -16.51 25.42 -2.59
N ILE A 65 -16.17 25.20 -3.86
CA ILE A 65 -16.60 24.00 -4.56
C ILE A 65 -15.57 22.92 -4.25
N THR A 66 -15.96 21.89 -3.50
CA THR A 66 -15.09 20.72 -3.28
C THR A 66 -15.51 19.61 -4.22
N ALA A 67 -14.66 19.31 -5.20
CA ALA A 67 -14.75 18.06 -5.95
C ALA A 67 -13.99 16.98 -5.18
N SER A 68 -14.63 15.84 -4.96
CA SER A 68 -14.02 14.67 -4.32
C SER A 68 -14.01 13.49 -5.29
N LEU A 69 -12.86 12.85 -5.40
CA LEU A 69 -12.69 11.63 -6.15
C LEU A 69 -12.16 10.56 -5.21
N GLN A 70 -12.99 9.56 -4.95
CA GLN A 70 -12.68 8.46 -4.05
C GLN A 70 -12.89 7.13 -4.75
N MET A 71 -12.05 6.15 -4.42
CA MET A 71 -12.21 4.79 -4.86
C MET A 71 -12.12 3.86 -3.66
N ARG A 72 -13.06 2.93 -3.56
CA ARG A 72 -13.01 1.88 -2.54
C ARG A 72 -12.66 0.58 -3.23
N LEU A 73 -11.62 -0.08 -2.73
CA LEU A 73 -11.20 -1.41 -3.13
C LEU A 73 -11.58 -2.42 -2.06
N LYS A 74 -11.98 -3.61 -2.51
CA LYS A 74 -12.11 -4.81 -1.69
C LYS A 74 -11.35 -5.93 -2.37
N GLY A 75 -11.00 -6.93 -1.57
CA GLY A 75 -10.13 -7.98 -2.05
C GLY A 75 -10.02 -9.17 -1.13
N LYS A 76 -9.22 -10.13 -1.59
CA LYS A 76 -8.86 -11.32 -0.84
C LYS A 76 -7.52 -11.08 -0.11
N PRO A 77 -7.46 -11.22 1.22
CA PRO A 77 -6.20 -11.17 1.94
C PRO A 77 -5.31 -12.35 1.57
N LEU A 78 -4.03 -12.08 1.33
CA LEU A 78 -3.02 -13.08 0.95
C LEU A 78 -1.96 -13.30 2.04
N SER A 79 -1.70 -12.31 2.90
CA SER A 79 -0.77 -12.50 4.02
C SER A 79 -1.46 -13.08 5.26
N LYS A 80 -0.73 -13.88 6.02
CA LYS A 80 -1.21 -14.48 7.28
C LYS A 80 -1.49 -13.37 8.29
N GLY A 81 -2.72 -13.33 8.84
CA GLY A 81 -3.12 -12.30 9.80
C GLY A 81 -3.48 -10.95 9.18
N ALA A 82 -3.61 -10.85 7.85
CA ALA A 82 -4.18 -9.67 7.22
C ALA A 82 -5.59 -9.41 7.74
N THR A 83 -5.82 -8.18 8.18
CA THR A 83 -7.08 -7.72 8.75
C THR A 83 -7.75 -6.64 7.91
N ILE A 84 -7.07 -6.05 6.92
CA ILE A 84 -7.67 -5.11 5.94
C ILE A 84 -8.92 -5.74 5.31
N GLY A 85 -10.07 -5.10 5.53
CA GLY A 85 -11.34 -5.45 4.91
C GLY A 85 -11.67 -4.57 3.71
N GLN A 86 -11.14 -3.35 3.66
CA GLN A 86 -11.28 -2.43 2.53
C GLN A 86 -10.12 -1.45 2.45
N VAL A 87 -9.89 -0.93 1.25
CA VAL A 87 -8.92 0.13 0.99
C VAL A 87 -9.67 1.33 0.42
N LEU A 88 -9.46 2.51 0.98
CA LEU A 88 -10.02 3.76 0.51
C LEU A 88 -8.91 4.60 -0.12
N LEU A 89 -8.98 4.78 -1.44
CA LEU A 89 -8.14 5.71 -2.17
C LEU A 89 -8.84 7.05 -2.24
N THR A 90 -8.16 8.09 -1.79
CA THR A 90 -8.58 9.48 -2.01
C THR A 90 -7.65 10.08 -3.06
N PHE A 91 -8.24 10.58 -4.14
CA PHE A 91 -7.52 11.29 -5.17
C PHE A 91 -7.67 12.79 -4.90
N ASP A 92 -6.82 13.29 -4.01
CA ASP A 92 -6.75 14.69 -3.62
C ASP A 92 -5.32 15.23 -3.80
N GLY A 93 -5.20 16.44 -4.34
CA GLY A 93 -3.91 17.13 -4.48
C GLY A 93 -3.29 17.14 -5.88
N GLU A 94 -2.27 17.97 -6.00
CA GLU A 94 -1.44 18.16 -7.20
C GLU A 94 -0.17 17.30 -7.09
N ALA A 95 0.28 16.75 -8.21
CA ALA A 95 1.54 16.01 -8.27
C ALA A 95 2.70 16.88 -7.77
N GLY A 96 3.58 16.32 -6.94
CA GLY A 96 4.74 17.02 -6.38
C GLY A 96 4.51 17.73 -5.03
N LYS A 97 3.30 17.66 -4.45
CA LYS A 97 3.05 18.06 -3.05
C LYS A 97 3.14 16.86 -2.11
N SER A 98 3.42 17.13 -0.83
CA SER A 98 3.49 16.09 0.21
C SER A 98 2.13 15.37 0.33
N LEU A 99 2.10 14.10 -0.06
CA LEU A 99 0.93 13.24 0.11
C LEU A 99 0.80 12.83 1.57
N LYS A 100 -0.43 12.76 2.07
CA LYS A 100 -0.71 12.26 3.42
C LYS A 100 -0.23 10.81 3.52
N LYS A 101 0.46 10.48 4.61
CA LYS A 101 0.92 9.12 4.89
C LYS A 101 -0.25 8.11 4.88
N PRO A 102 -0.02 6.84 4.51
CA PRO A 102 -0.99 5.76 4.67
C PRO A 102 -1.49 5.65 6.10
N VAL A 103 -2.79 5.38 6.29
CA VAL A 103 -3.40 5.21 7.61
C VAL A 103 -4.26 3.96 7.63
N TYR A 104 -3.99 3.06 8.57
CA TYR A 104 -4.81 1.88 8.83
C TYR A 104 -5.66 2.09 10.09
N ASP A 105 -6.99 1.98 9.95
CA ASP A 105 -7.94 1.99 11.07
C ASP A 105 -8.37 0.56 11.39
N GLU A 106 -7.93 0.05 12.55
CA GLU A 106 -8.22 -1.31 13.01
C GLU A 106 -9.72 -1.53 13.31
N LYS A 107 -10.45 -0.49 13.73
CA LYS A 107 -11.88 -0.61 14.09
C LYS A 107 -12.73 -0.88 12.85
N THR A 108 -12.48 -0.12 11.80
CA THR A 108 -13.20 -0.26 10.53
C THR A 108 -12.50 -1.20 9.54
N ARG A 109 -11.28 -1.66 9.88
CA ARG A 109 -10.40 -2.46 9.01
C ARG A 109 -10.15 -1.79 7.66
N THR A 110 -9.99 -0.46 7.69
CA THR A 110 -9.86 0.37 6.49
C THR A 110 -8.44 0.89 6.36
N LEU A 111 -7.79 0.59 5.24
CA LEU A 111 -6.53 1.25 4.85
C LEU A 111 -6.85 2.45 3.96
N SER A 112 -6.39 3.63 4.33
CA SER A 112 -6.57 4.87 3.56
C SER A 112 -5.28 5.27 2.87
N LEU A 113 -5.34 5.47 1.57
CA LEU A 113 -4.23 5.90 0.70
C LEU A 113 -4.61 7.18 -0.03
N ASN A 114 -3.62 8.04 -0.29
CA ASN A 114 -3.83 9.33 -0.94
C ASN A 114 -2.94 9.39 -2.18
N TYR A 115 -3.54 9.71 -3.32
CA TYR A 115 -2.87 9.82 -4.60
C TYR A 115 -3.18 11.17 -5.27
N PRO A 116 -2.28 11.72 -6.08
CA PRO A 116 -2.59 12.85 -6.95
C PRO A 116 -3.74 12.52 -7.90
N VAL A 117 -4.52 13.53 -8.28
CA VAL A 117 -5.64 13.35 -9.23
C VAL A 117 -5.17 12.80 -10.60
N SER A 118 -3.93 13.10 -11.00
CA SER A 118 -3.31 12.56 -12.22
C SER A 118 -3.24 11.04 -12.25
N ASP A 119 -3.11 10.41 -11.10
CA ASP A 119 -2.85 8.97 -10.98
C ASP A 119 -4.14 8.15 -11.07
N TYR A 120 -5.31 8.81 -10.96
CA TYR A 120 -6.61 8.14 -11.07
C TYR A 120 -6.75 7.32 -12.36
N ARG A 121 -6.32 7.89 -13.50
CA ARG A 121 -6.40 7.18 -14.79
C ARG A 121 -5.47 5.96 -14.81
N VAL A 122 -4.26 6.10 -14.29
CA VAL A 122 -3.29 5.00 -14.19
C VAL A 122 -3.86 3.88 -13.33
N VAL A 123 -4.37 4.20 -12.13
CA VAL A 123 -4.97 3.20 -11.23
C VAL A 123 -6.17 2.51 -11.88
N MET A 124 -7.00 3.25 -12.61
CA MET A 124 -8.13 2.67 -13.35
C MET A 124 -7.69 1.72 -14.45
N ASP A 125 -6.67 2.08 -15.21
CA ASP A 125 -6.16 1.25 -16.29
C ASP A 125 -5.55 -0.04 -15.73
N LEU A 126 -4.83 0.03 -14.61
CA LEU A 126 -4.34 -1.17 -13.91
C LEU A 126 -5.48 -2.07 -13.45
N LEU A 127 -6.50 -1.52 -12.79
CA LEU A 127 -7.64 -2.30 -12.27
C LEU A 127 -8.47 -2.99 -13.35
N ARG A 128 -8.54 -2.41 -14.55
CA ARG A 128 -9.31 -2.96 -15.67
C ARG A 128 -8.58 -4.06 -16.43
N ASN A 129 -7.25 -3.97 -16.47
CA ASN A 129 -6.46 -4.79 -17.38
C ASN A 129 -5.58 -5.81 -16.66
N GLU A 130 -5.29 -5.61 -15.37
CA GLU A 130 -4.30 -6.39 -14.63
C GLU A 130 -4.84 -6.88 -13.29
N THR A 131 -4.14 -7.87 -12.72
CA THR A 131 -4.35 -8.22 -11.30
C THR A 131 -3.58 -7.26 -10.42
N VAL A 132 -4.33 -6.49 -9.62
CA VAL A 132 -3.78 -5.48 -8.71
C VAL A 132 -3.73 -6.01 -7.29
N TYR A 133 -2.65 -5.67 -6.60
CA TYR A 133 -2.42 -5.94 -5.19
C TYR A 133 -2.27 -4.63 -4.43
N VAL A 134 -2.72 -4.62 -3.18
CA VAL A 134 -2.46 -3.58 -2.20
C VAL A 134 -1.55 -4.16 -1.14
N GLN A 135 -0.40 -3.55 -0.91
CA GLN A 135 0.51 -3.93 0.16
C GLN A 135 0.58 -2.83 1.21
N PHE A 136 0.66 -3.24 2.48
CA PHE A 136 0.85 -2.36 3.61
C PHE A 136 1.87 -2.98 4.56
N LEU A 137 2.94 -2.24 4.82
CA LEU A 137 4.03 -2.60 5.71
C LEU A 137 4.13 -1.60 6.84
N THR A 138 4.36 -2.10 8.05
CA THR A 138 4.68 -1.30 9.24
C THR A 138 6.04 -1.71 9.78
N TYR A 139 6.79 -0.74 10.30
CA TYR A 139 8.13 -0.94 10.86
C TYR A 139 8.16 -0.53 12.34
N ALA A 140 9.13 -1.05 13.09
CA ALA A 140 9.26 -0.81 14.53
C ALA A 140 9.49 0.67 14.88
N ASN A 141 10.12 1.42 13.98
CA ASN A 141 10.34 2.87 14.12
C ASN A 141 9.11 3.73 13.79
N GLY A 142 7.94 3.11 13.55
CA GLY A 142 6.71 3.80 13.18
C GLY A 142 6.64 4.21 11.72
N HIS A 143 7.65 3.89 10.90
CA HIS A 143 7.55 4.06 9.46
C HIS A 143 6.48 3.13 8.90
N VAL A 144 5.73 3.61 7.92
CA VAL A 144 4.72 2.85 7.22
C VAL A 144 4.87 3.05 5.73
N TRP A 145 4.68 1.97 4.99
CA TRP A 145 4.71 2.00 3.53
C TRP A 145 3.47 1.28 3.00
N ALA A 146 2.87 1.84 1.96
CA ALA A 146 1.74 1.23 1.29
C ALA A 146 1.71 1.62 -0.17
N ASP A 147 1.23 0.72 -1.02
CA ASP A 147 1.14 0.96 -2.45
C ASP A 147 0.01 0.18 -3.13
N LEU A 148 -0.12 0.43 -4.43
CA LEU A 148 -0.82 -0.43 -5.36
C LEU A 148 0.18 -0.84 -6.43
N HIS A 149 0.21 -2.13 -6.75
CA HIS A 149 1.06 -2.65 -7.81
C HIS A 149 0.41 -3.85 -8.48
N THR A 150 0.89 -4.18 -9.68
CA THR A 150 0.53 -5.41 -10.36
C THR A 150 1.43 -6.56 -9.91
N GLY A 151 1.05 -7.80 -10.22
CA GLY A 151 2.01 -8.90 -10.19
C GLY A 151 3.09 -8.75 -11.28
N THR A 152 4.04 -9.70 -11.32
CA THR A 152 4.97 -9.81 -12.46
C THR A 152 4.19 -10.24 -13.69
N VAL A 153 4.06 -9.35 -14.67
CA VAL A 153 3.47 -9.65 -15.98
C VAL A 153 4.55 -10.18 -16.92
N ARG A 154 4.35 -11.36 -17.51
CA ARG A 154 5.23 -11.86 -18.57
C ARG A 154 4.80 -11.21 -19.89
N THR A 155 5.68 -10.41 -20.48
CA THR A 155 5.53 -9.95 -21.87
C THR A 155 5.61 -11.18 -22.78
N ARG A 156 4.57 -11.40 -23.58
CA ARG A 156 4.56 -12.46 -24.61
C ARG A 156 5.36 -12.03 -25.83
#